data_AF-A0A842MZ12-F1
#
_entry.id   AF-A0A842MZ12-F1
#
_cell.length_a   1.000
_cell.length_b   1.000
_cell.length_c   1.000
_cell.angle_alpha   90.00
_cell.angle_beta   90.00
_cell.angle_gamma   90.00
#
_symmetry.space_group_name_H-M   'P 1'
#
loop_
_entity.id
_entity.type
_entity.pdbx_description
1 polymer ?
#
loop_
_entity_poly.entity_id
_entity_poly.type
_entity_poly.pdbx_seq_one_letter_code
_entity_poly.pdbx_strand_id
1 'polypeptide(L)'
;MPARGNEKLEKLLEFVDGDVELQTLWRCSNVLAVDRLGLNDHGPVHVKIVANGALKMLRIMVERGVEPGIVKEYGMTAEDSEVVVVLASILHDLGMAFARKAHEIYSVPLALGVLKRCLPLCYSTEEATIVASEVLHAIISHHAPNQPLTVEAGIVKVADALDMEKGRARIPYEKGRIDIHSASAIAIENVTIEEGEDKPITISIEMTNPAGIFQVDNLLGAKIEGSGIEQYIHVEARIKEGDEIRVVNFDL
;
A
#
# COMPACT_ATOMS: atom_id res chain seq x y z
N MET A 1 2.24 -6.45 12.82
CA MET A 1 3.28 -6.59 11.78
C MET A 1 4.61 -6.77 12.49
N PRO A 2 5.61 -7.49 11.96
CA PRO A 2 6.85 -7.74 12.68
C PRO A 2 7.73 -6.48 12.69
N ALA A 3 7.98 -5.90 13.87
CA ALA A 3 8.82 -4.71 14.01
C ALA A 3 10.32 -4.98 13.89
N ARG A 4 10.77 -6.24 13.98
CA ARG A 4 12.18 -6.66 13.82
C ARG A 4 13.18 -5.85 14.69
N GLY A 5 12.77 -5.42 15.89
CA GLY A 5 13.61 -4.66 16.81
C GLY A 5 13.56 -3.14 16.64
N ASN A 6 12.75 -2.62 15.70
CA ASN A 6 12.47 -1.19 15.58
C ASN A 6 11.52 -0.73 16.71
N GLU A 7 12.09 -0.26 17.82
CA GLU A 7 11.34 0.17 19.01
C GLU A 7 10.34 1.30 18.72
N LYS A 8 10.66 2.19 17.77
CA LYS A 8 9.75 3.29 17.36
C LYS A 8 8.51 2.73 16.69
N LEU A 9 8.69 1.76 15.79
CA LEU A 9 7.59 1.09 15.11
C LEU A 9 6.74 0.27 16.10
N GLU A 10 7.35 -0.43 17.07
CA GLU A 10 6.59 -1.15 18.12
C GLU A 10 5.68 -0.21 18.90
N LYS A 11 6.23 0.90 19.38
CA LYS A 11 5.48 1.91 20.15
C LYS A 11 4.36 2.55 19.33
N LEU A 12 4.58 2.78 18.04
CA LEU A 12 3.55 3.30 17.15
C LEU A 12 2.44 2.28 16.87
N LEU A 13 2.78 0.99 16.73
CA LEU A 13 1.78 -0.07 16.58
C LEU A 13 0.91 -0.21 17.83
N GLU A 14 1.49 -0.08 19.03
CA GLU A 14 0.73 -0.03 20.29
C GLU A 14 -0.24 1.16 20.33
N PHE A 15 0.20 2.35 19.89
CA PHE A 15 -0.67 3.51 19.76
C PHE A 15 -1.83 3.23 18.80
N VAL A 16 -1.53 2.66 17.63
CA VAL A 16 -2.52 2.36 16.59
C VAL A 16 -3.56 1.34 17.07
N ASP A 17 -3.13 0.30 17.79
CA ASP A 17 -4.01 -0.73 18.34
C ASP A 17 -4.93 -0.16 19.44
N GLY A 18 -4.48 0.88 20.16
CA GLY A 18 -5.24 1.56 21.21
C GLY A 18 -6.10 2.75 20.74
N ASP A 19 -5.91 3.25 19.52
CA ASP A 19 -6.55 4.48 19.08
C ASP A 19 -7.96 4.27 18.51
N VAL A 20 -8.97 4.53 19.35
CA VAL A 20 -10.39 4.37 18.99
C VAL A 20 -10.81 5.25 17.82
N GLU A 21 -10.26 6.46 17.70
CA GLU A 21 -10.58 7.39 16.62
C GLU A 21 -10.13 6.84 15.27
N LEU A 22 -8.86 6.44 15.14
CA LEU A 22 -8.30 5.85 13.93
C LEU A 22 -9.04 4.58 13.51
N GLN A 23 -9.28 3.66 14.45
CA GLN A 23 -10.03 2.43 14.17
C GLN A 23 -11.47 2.74 13.70
N THR A 24 -12.09 3.77 14.27
CA THR A 24 -13.42 4.22 13.86
C THR A 24 -13.40 4.82 12.46
N LEU A 25 -12.38 5.61 12.11
CA LEU A 25 -12.21 6.19 10.78
C LEU A 25 -12.04 5.10 9.71
N TRP A 26 -11.26 4.05 9.96
CA TRP A 26 -11.17 2.91 9.04
C TRP A 26 -12.51 2.21 8.84
N ARG A 27 -13.28 2.02 9.93
CA ARG A 27 -14.63 1.47 9.82
C ARG A 27 -15.55 2.37 8.99
N CYS A 28 -15.50 3.68 9.21
CA CYS A 28 -16.28 4.64 8.42
C CYS A 28 -15.91 4.60 6.94
N SER A 29 -14.60 4.50 6.64
CA SER A 29 -14.07 4.37 5.28
C SER A 29 -14.62 3.13 4.58
N ASN A 30 -14.62 2.01 5.30
CA ASN A 30 -15.15 0.76 4.76
C ASN A 30 -16.66 0.80 4.50
N VAL A 31 -17.44 1.41 5.39
CA VAL A 31 -18.90 1.59 5.20
C VAL A 31 -19.18 2.44 3.96
N LEU A 32 -18.41 3.52 3.73
CA LEU A 32 -18.58 4.31 2.51
C LEU A 32 -18.23 3.48 1.27
N ALA A 33 -17.09 2.81 1.27
CA ALA A 33 -16.62 2.02 0.14
C ALA A 33 -17.54 0.85 -0.20
N VAL A 34 -17.78 -0.05 0.75
CA VAL A 34 -18.44 -1.34 0.52
C VAL A 34 -19.96 -1.22 0.56
N ASP A 35 -20.51 -0.53 1.56
CA ASP A 35 -21.96 -0.52 1.78
C ASP A 35 -22.67 0.54 0.95
N ARG A 36 -22.06 1.73 0.80
CA ARG A 36 -22.68 2.84 0.07
C ARG A 36 -22.30 2.87 -1.40
N LEU A 37 -21.04 2.58 -1.74
CA LEU A 37 -20.52 2.70 -3.12
C LEU A 37 -20.37 1.35 -3.85
N GLY A 38 -20.46 0.23 -3.12
CA GLY A 38 -20.27 -1.11 -3.70
C GLY A 38 -18.88 -1.30 -4.33
N LEU A 39 -17.85 -0.75 -3.68
CA LEU A 39 -16.44 -0.89 -4.03
C LEU A 39 -15.76 -1.96 -3.15
N ASN A 40 -14.50 -2.26 -3.43
CA ASN A 40 -13.65 -3.09 -2.58
C ASN A 40 -13.47 -2.46 -1.18
N ASP A 41 -13.04 -3.27 -0.22
CA ASP A 41 -12.80 -2.83 1.16
C ASP A 41 -11.65 -1.83 1.23
N HIS A 42 -11.90 -0.73 1.96
CA HIS A 42 -10.96 0.34 2.32
C HIS A 42 -10.93 0.49 3.86
N GLY A 43 -11.01 -0.64 4.55
CA GLY A 43 -11.14 -0.75 6.00
C GLY A 43 -9.88 -1.26 6.70
N PRO A 44 -10.00 -1.75 7.95
CA PRO A 44 -8.87 -2.24 8.74
C PRO A 44 -8.08 -3.38 8.08
N VAL A 45 -8.74 -4.22 7.27
CA VAL A 45 -8.09 -5.32 6.57
C VAL A 45 -7.21 -4.80 5.44
N HIS A 46 -7.75 -3.89 4.62
CA HIS A 46 -7.02 -3.21 3.55
C HIS A 46 -5.73 -2.56 4.05
N VAL A 47 -5.83 -1.64 5.02
CA VAL A 47 -4.67 -0.89 5.51
C VAL A 47 -3.59 -1.79 6.11
N LYS A 48 -3.99 -2.93 6.71
CA LYS A 48 -3.05 -3.92 7.23
C LYS A 48 -2.30 -4.62 6.12
N ILE A 49 -2.96 -4.98 5.01
CA ILE A 49 -2.31 -5.60 3.86
C ILE A 49 -1.32 -4.63 3.23
N VAL A 50 -1.76 -3.40 2.95
CA VAL A 50 -0.90 -2.35 2.38
C VAL A 50 0.31 -2.10 3.26
N ALA A 51 0.12 -1.92 4.57
CA ALA A 51 1.24 -1.66 5.49
C ALA A 51 2.23 -2.84 5.60
N ASN A 52 1.75 -4.09 5.58
CA ASN A 52 2.66 -5.25 5.58
C ASN A 52 3.42 -5.37 4.25
N GLY A 53 2.74 -5.14 3.12
CA GLY A 53 3.35 -5.16 1.80
C GLY A 53 4.42 -4.07 1.66
N ALA A 54 4.07 -2.84 2.01
CA ALA A 54 4.98 -1.69 1.99
C ALA A 54 6.21 -1.92 2.86
N LEU A 55 6.03 -2.40 4.10
CA LEU A 55 7.14 -2.70 5.00
C LEU A 55 8.06 -3.81 4.45
N LYS A 56 7.48 -4.84 3.83
CA LYS A 56 8.25 -5.93 3.21
C LYS A 56 9.05 -5.43 2.00
N MET A 57 8.43 -4.63 1.13
CA MET A 57 9.10 -4.02 -0.03
C MET A 57 10.25 -3.13 0.41
N LEU A 58 10.03 -2.24 1.39
CA LEU A 58 11.07 -1.35 1.91
C LEU A 58 12.28 -2.15 2.41
N ARG A 59 12.04 -3.19 3.21
CA ARG A 59 13.11 -4.01 3.77
C ARG A 59 13.94 -4.70 2.68
N ILE A 60 13.29 -5.31 1.69
CA ILE A 60 13.98 -5.92 0.55
C ILE A 60 14.82 -4.87 -0.20
N MET A 61 14.26 -3.69 -0.47
CA MET A 61 14.95 -2.62 -1.19
C MET A 61 16.16 -2.10 -0.42
N VAL A 62 16.03 -1.87 0.89
CA VAL A 62 17.13 -1.44 1.77
C VAL A 62 18.21 -2.52 1.87
N GLU A 63 17.83 -3.80 2.02
CA GLU A 63 18.77 -4.93 2.02
C GLU A 63 19.54 -5.04 0.69
N ARG A 64 18.92 -4.63 -0.43
CA ARG A 64 19.53 -4.55 -1.76
C ARG A 64 20.24 -3.22 -2.05
N GLY A 65 20.43 -2.36 -1.04
CA GLY A 65 21.21 -1.13 -1.14
C GLY A 65 20.48 0.08 -1.72
N VAL A 66 19.15 0.03 -1.85
CA VAL A 66 18.35 1.22 -2.21
C VAL A 66 18.23 2.12 -0.99
N GLU A 67 18.75 3.34 -1.11
CA GLU A 67 18.71 4.34 -0.04
C GLU A 67 17.34 5.04 0.01
N PRO A 68 16.61 4.99 1.15
CA PRO A 68 15.34 5.72 1.30
C PRO A 68 15.52 7.24 1.32
N GLY A 69 14.45 7.98 1.02
CA GLY A 69 14.50 9.44 0.98
C GLY A 69 14.79 10.06 2.34
N ILE A 70 14.12 9.59 3.41
CA ILE A 70 14.32 10.20 4.73
C ILE A 70 15.77 10.04 5.24
N VAL A 71 16.45 8.97 4.81
CA VAL A 71 17.87 8.71 5.08
C VAL A 71 18.74 9.66 4.27
N LYS A 72 18.51 9.72 2.95
CA LYS A 72 19.32 10.50 2.01
C LYS A 72 19.23 12.01 2.25
N GLU A 73 18.02 12.54 2.46
CA GLU A 73 17.79 13.98 2.54
C GLU A 73 17.90 14.56 3.96
N TYR A 74 17.64 13.77 5.00
CA TYR A 74 17.61 14.26 6.39
C TYR A 74 18.60 13.55 7.32
N GLY A 75 19.35 12.56 6.84
CA GLY A 75 20.30 11.81 7.66
C GLY A 75 19.64 10.95 8.74
N MET A 76 18.35 10.63 8.58
CA MET A 76 17.62 9.72 9.46
C MET A 76 17.99 8.25 9.15
N THR A 77 17.35 7.31 9.83
CA THR A 77 17.69 5.88 9.73
C THR A 77 16.70 5.10 8.87
N ALA A 78 17.09 3.90 8.43
CA ALA A 78 16.18 2.99 7.74
C ALA A 78 14.96 2.61 8.61
N GLU A 79 15.12 2.55 9.94
CA GLU A 79 14.03 2.35 10.89
C GLU A 79 13.00 3.48 10.84
N ASP A 80 13.44 4.71 10.55
CA ASP A 80 12.55 5.86 10.38
C ASP A 80 11.77 5.76 9.05
N SER A 81 12.38 5.23 7.99
CA SER A 81 11.66 4.90 6.74
C SER A 81 10.60 3.83 6.97
N GLU A 82 10.85 2.84 7.82
CA GLU A 82 9.82 1.86 8.19
C GLU A 82 8.61 2.54 8.83
N VAL A 83 8.86 3.52 9.71
CA VAL A 83 7.79 4.32 10.31
C VAL A 83 7.01 5.11 9.26
N VAL A 84 7.71 5.74 8.30
CA VAL A 84 7.07 6.49 7.21
C VAL A 84 6.15 5.58 6.40
N VAL A 85 6.64 4.46 5.87
CA VAL A 85 5.83 3.59 4.99
C VAL A 85 4.64 2.98 5.73
N VAL A 86 4.81 2.63 7.01
CA VAL A 86 3.70 2.07 7.81
C VAL A 86 2.66 3.13 8.12
N LEU A 87 3.06 4.30 8.63
CA LEU A 87 2.10 5.37 8.93
C LEU A 87 1.39 5.87 7.66
N ALA A 88 2.11 6.05 6.55
CA ALA A 88 1.50 6.42 5.28
C ALA A 88 0.48 5.36 4.83
N SER A 89 0.86 4.07 4.86
CA SER A 89 -0.04 2.98 4.47
C SER A 89 -1.31 2.92 5.29
N ILE A 90 -1.25 3.14 6.60
CA ILE A 90 -2.45 3.06 7.44
C ILE A 90 -3.32 4.32 7.43
N LEU A 91 -2.78 5.45 6.95
CA LEU A 91 -3.45 6.74 6.94
C LEU A 91 -3.87 7.20 5.53
N HIS A 92 -3.38 6.57 4.46
CA HIS A 92 -3.53 7.08 3.09
C HIS A 92 -4.99 7.25 2.64
N ASP A 93 -5.87 6.41 3.17
CA ASP A 93 -7.25 6.31 2.73
C ASP A 93 -8.28 6.92 3.70
N LEU A 94 -7.86 7.61 4.76
CA LEU A 94 -8.80 8.13 5.76
C LEU A 94 -9.87 9.07 5.18
N GLY A 95 -9.60 9.77 4.07
CA GLY A 95 -10.58 10.58 3.35
C GLY A 95 -11.78 9.78 2.84
N MET A 96 -11.62 8.47 2.61
CA MET A 96 -12.71 7.55 2.27
C MET A 96 -13.77 7.46 3.37
N ALA A 97 -13.53 7.97 4.58
CA ALA A 97 -14.56 8.07 5.62
C ALA A 97 -15.75 8.93 5.20
N PHE A 98 -15.56 9.88 4.26
CA PHE A 98 -16.62 10.78 3.81
C PHE A 98 -16.54 11.21 2.33
N ALA A 99 -15.45 10.96 1.61
CA ALA A 99 -15.31 11.34 0.21
C ALA A 99 -14.53 10.29 -0.59
N ARG A 100 -15.05 9.88 -1.76
CA ARG A 100 -14.32 9.01 -2.71
C ARG A 100 -13.41 9.82 -3.63
N LYS A 101 -13.95 10.91 -4.20
CA LYS A 101 -13.20 11.77 -5.10
C LYS A 101 -12.22 12.60 -4.28
N ALA A 102 -10.95 12.63 -4.71
CA ALA A 102 -9.87 13.33 -4.02
C ALA A 102 -9.68 12.87 -2.56
N HIS A 103 -9.93 11.58 -2.27
CA HIS A 103 -9.81 11.04 -0.91
C HIS A 103 -8.39 11.22 -0.37
N GLU A 104 -7.37 11.12 -1.21
CA GLU A 104 -5.97 11.37 -0.88
C GLU A 104 -5.75 12.79 -0.31
N ILE A 105 -6.46 13.80 -0.85
CA ILE A 105 -6.39 15.19 -0.36
C ILE A 105 -7.09 15.30 0.98
N TYR A 106 -8.26 14.67 1.13
CA TYR A 106 -9.03 14.70 2.37
C TYR A 106 -8.43 13.83 3.49
N SER A 107 -7.57 12.86 3.15
CA SER A 107 -6.80 12.07 4.11
C SER A 107 -5.77 12.93 4.85
N VAL A 108 -5.16 13.92 4.19
CA VAL A 108 -4.10 14.77 4.77
C VAL A 108 -4.48 15.41 6.12
N PRO A 109 -5.62 16.13 6.27
CA PRO A 109 -5.97 16.73 7.56
C PRO A 109 -6.27 15.70 8.66
N LEU A 110 -6.86 14.55 8.32
CA LEU A 110 -7.10 13.46 9.27
C LEU A 110 -5.79 12.81 9.72
N ALA A 111 -4.93 12.50 8.75
CA ALA A 111 -3.60 11.95 8.98
C ALA A 111 -2.77 12.89 9.85
N LEU A 112 -2.74 14.19 9.56
CA LEU A 112 -2.03 15.18 10.38
C LEU A 112 -2.54 15.21 11.83
N GLY A 113 -3.85 15.03 12.05
CA GLY A 113 -4.44 14.90 13.38
C GLY A 113 -3.90 13.69 14.15
N VAL A 114 -3.77 12.54 13.49
CA VAL A 114 -3.18 11.33 14.07
C VAL A 114 -1.68 11.49 14.31
N LEU A 115 -0.93 12.00 13.32
CA LEU A 115 0.52 12.17 13.38
C LEU A 115 0.95 13.08 14.54
N LYS A 116 0.20 14.16 14.80
CA LYS A 116 0.43 15.05 15.94
C LYS A 116 0.28 14.37 17.31
N ARG A 117 -0.45 13.25 17.38
CA ARG A 117 -0.63 12.46 18.61
C ARG A 117 0.40 11.35 18.75
N CYS A 118 0.78 10.69 17.67
CA CYS A 118 1.65 9.50 17.73
C CYS A 118 3.15 9.81 17.59
N LEU A 119 3.56 10.73 16.71
CA LEU A 119 4.99 10.98 16.47
C LEU A 119 5.76 11.52 17.69
N PRO A 120 5.19 12.42 18.54
CA PRO A 120 5.88 12.88 19.75
C PRO A 120 6.18 11.77 20.77
N LEU A 121 5.60 10.58 20.60
CA LEU A 121 5.92 9.43 21.44
C LEU A 121 7.32 8.86 21.14
N CYS A 122 7.85 9.07 19.94
CA CYS A 122 9.10 8.46 19.48
C CYS A 122 10.15 9.48 19.00
N TYR A 123 9.74 10.71 18.71
CA TYR A 123 10.57 11.70 18.01
C TYR A 123 10.59 13.05 18.73
N SER A 124 11.70 13.77 18.59
CA SER A 124 11.73 15.21 18.89
C SER A 124 10.80 15.99 17.95
N THR A 125 10.53 17.26 18.26
CA THR A 125 9.66 18.09 17.40
C THR A 125 10.19 18.22 15.97
N GLU A 126 11.50 18.33 15.81
CA GLU A 126 12.14 18.43 14.49
C GLU A 126 11.97 17.14 13.69
N GLU A 127 12.37 16.00 14.27
CA GLU A 127 12.25 14.68 13.63
C GLU A 127 10.77 14.33 13.35
N ALA A 128 9.86 14.61 14.29
CA ALA A 128 8.43 14.39 14.09
C ALA A 128 7.88 15.22 12.92
N THR A 129 8.40 16.43 12.72
CA THR A 129 8.00 17.29 11.59
C THR A 129 8.49 16.72 10.26
N ILE A 130 9.72 16.21 10.22
CA ILE A 130 10.30 15.56 9.05
C ILE A 130 9.51 14.29 8.69
N VAL A 131 9.32 13.39 9.66
CA VAL A 131 8.57 12.14 9.45
C VAL A 131 7.13 12.44 9.02
N ALA A 132 6.47 13.43 9.63
CA ALA A 132 5.14 13.84 9.21
C ALA A 132 5.11 14.35 7.77
N SER A 133 6.11 15.13 7.36
CA SER A 133 6.23 15.61 5.97
C SER A 133 6.32 14.45 4.98
N GLU A 134 7.19 13.47 5.25
CA GLU A 134 7.37 12.29 4.40
C GLU A 134 6.12 11.39 4.36
N VAL A 135 5.45 11.20 5.51
CA VAL A 135 4.18 10.47 5.56
C VAL A 135 3.11 11.16 4.72
N LEU A 136 2.94 12.48 4.86
CA LEU A 136 1.92 13.23 4.11
C LEU A 136 2.23 13.26 2.61
N HIS A 137 3.51 13.34 2.23
CA HIS A 137 3.96 13.21 0.85
C HIS A 137 3.60 11.85 0.25
N ALA A 138 3.84 10.76 0.97
CA ALA A 138 3.43 9.43 0.56
C ALA A 138 1.90 9.30 0.43
N ILE A 139 1.14 9.86 1.38
CA ILE A 139 -0.33 9.88 1.33
C ILE A 139 -0.83 10.67 0.12
N ILE A 140 -0.31 11.85 -0.18
CA ILE A 140 -0.84 12.63 -1.30
C ILE A 140 -0.44 12.03 -2.66
N SER A 141 0.69 11.31 -2.71
CA SER A 141 1.28 10.74 -3.92
C SER A 141 0.87 9.31 -4.24
N HIS A 142 0.17 8.62 -3.34
CA HIS A 142 -0.30 7.25 -3.59
C HIS A 142 -1.37 7.19 -4.71
N HIS A 143 -2.03 8.32 -5.00
CA HIS A 143 -3.06 8.43 -6.04
C HIS A 143 -2.68 9.45 -7.11
N ALA A 144 -3.06 9.19 -8.36
CA ALA A 144 -2.88 10.13 -9.46
C ALA A 144 -3.69 11.42 -9.22
N PRO A 145 -3.20 12.61 -9.62
CA PRO A 145 -2.08 12.86 -10.54
C PRO A 145 -0.72 13.06 -9.86
N ASN A 146 -0.61 12.91 -8.54
CA ASN A 146 0.63 13.22 -7.83
C ASN A 146 1.66 12.11 -8.03
N GLN A 147 2.91 12.49 -8.27
CA GLN A 147 4.03 11.55 -8.45
C GLN A 147 4.83 11.45 -7.15
N PRO A 148 5.10 10.22 -6.66
CA PRO A 148 6.04 10.01 -5.59
C PRO A 148 7.43 10.56 -5.93
N LEU A 149 8.05 11.21 -4.96
CA LEU A 149 9.41 11.77 -5.06
C LEU A 149 10.42 11.05 -4.14
N THR A 150 9.93 10.12 -3.32
CA THR A 150 10.75 9.33 -2.40
C THR A 150 10.44 7.86 -2.57
N VAL A 151 11.42 7.01 -2.22
CA VAL A 151 11.27 5.55 -2.30
C VAL A 151 10.09 5.10 -1.44
N GLU A 152 9.93 5.68 -0.26
CA GLU A 152 8.83 5.43 0.67
C GLU A 152 7.47 5.70 0.02
N ALA A 153 7.31 6.86 -0.63
CA ALA A 153 6.07 7.22 -1.31
C ALA A 153 5.78 6.30 -2.51
N GLY A 154 6.81 5.91 -3.28
CA GLY A 154 6.69 4.96 -4.38
C GLY A 154 6.24 3.58 -3.89
N ILE A 155 6.82 3.10 -2.78
CA ILE A 155 6.45 1.83 -2.15
C ILE A 155 4.99 1.85 -1.71
N VAL A 156 4.53 2.91 -1.04
CA VAL A 156 3.13 3.01 -0.59
C VAL A 156 2.17 3.01 -1.78
N LYS A 157 2.50 3.73 -2.86
CA LYS A 157 1.71 3.75 -4.11
C LYS A 157 1.55 2.36 -4.71
N VAL A 158 2.64 1.59 -4.80
CA VAL A 158 2.60 0.23 -5.35
C VAL A 158 1.91 -0.74 -4.40
N ALA A 159 2.23 -0.69 -3.10
CA ALA A 159 1.67 -1.59 -2.09
C ALA A 159 0.14 -1.49 -1.97
N ASP A 160 -0.44 -0.29 -2.16
CA ASP A 160 -1.88 -0.08 -2.26
C ASP A 160 -2.51 -0.93 -3.38
N ALA A 161 -1.85 -1.00 -4.53
CA ALA A 161 -2.32 -1.77 -5.68
C ALA A 161 -2.31 -3.29 -5.44
N LEU A 162 -1.47 -3.79 -4.54
CA LEU A 162 -1.27 -5.23 -4.31
C LEU A 162 -2.43 -5.91 -3.57
N ASP A 163 -3.33 -5.15 -2.96
CA ASP A 163 -4.55 -5.68 -2.34
C ASP A 163 -5.64 -6.03 -3.36
N MET A 164 -5.32 -6.94 -4.29
CA MET A 164 -6.14 -7.26 -5.47
C MET A 164 -6.58 -8.73 -5.56
N GLU A 165 -6.34 -9.54 -4.54
CA GLU A 165 -6.74 -10.95 -4.50
C GLU A 165 -8.27 -11.13 -4.56
N LYS A 166 -8.75 -12.26 -5.10
CA LYS A 166 -10.18 -12.55 -5.30
C LYS A 166 -11.06 -12.37 -4.07
N GLY A 167 -10.52 -12.57 -2.86
CA GLY A 167 -11.24 -12.36 -1.60
C GLY A 167 -11.75 -10.93 -1.46
N ARG A 168 -11.06 -9.97 -2.10
CA ARG A 168 -11.36 -8.53 -2.07
C ARG A 168 -12.47 -8.12 -3.01
N ALA A 169 -12.62 -8.82 -4.14
CA ALA A 169 -13.64 -8.55 -5.15
C ALA A 169 -14.97 -9.31 -4.91
N ARG A 170 -15.02 -10.20 -3.92
CA ARG A 170 -16.17 -11.07 -3.67
C ARG A 170 -17.44 -10.32 -3.30
N ILE A 171 -17.36 -9.36 -2.37
CA ILE A 171 -18.55 -8.63 -1.88
C ILE A 171 -19.17 -7.76 -3.00
N PRO A 172 -18.41 -6.96 -3.77
CA PRO A 172 -18.96 -6.22 -4.90
C PRO A 172 -19.59 -7.13 -5.97
N TYR A 173 -18.97 -8.27 -6.27
CA TYR A 173 -19.47 -9.23 -7.24
C TYR A 173 -20.81 -9.84 -6.79
N GLU A 174 -20.91 -10.30 -5.53
CA GLU A 174 -22.15 -10.85 -4.96
C GLU A 174 -23.27 -9.81 -4.87
N LYS A 175 -22.95 -8.52 -4.70
CA LYS A 175 -23.91 -7.40 -4.77
C LYS A 175 -24.38 -7.07 -6.19
N GLY A 176 -24.01 -7.87 -7.20
CA GLY A 176 -24.51 -7.77 -8.58
C GLY A 176 -23.72 -6.80 -9.47
N ARG A 177 -22.58 -6.28 -9.01
CA ARG A 177 -21.69 -5.44 -9.82
C ARG A 177 -20.76 -6.31 -10.64
N ILE A 178 -21.28 -6.86 -11.73
CA ILE A 178 -20.50 -7.63 -12.71
C ILE A 178 -19.96 -6.64 -13.74
N ASP A 179 -18.73 -6.21 -13.57
CA ASP A 179 -17.98 -5.46 -14.56
C ASP A 179 -16.66 -6.17 -14.87
N ILE A 180 -15.94 -5.71 -15.91
CA ILE A 180 -14.67 -6.34 -16.32
C ILE A 180 -13.64 -6.33 -15.18
N HIS A 181 -13.73 -5.37 -14.26
CA HIS A 181 -12.82 -5.26 -13.12
C HIS A 181 -13.13 -6.31 -12.06
N SER A 182 -14.41 -6.51 -11.69
CA SER A 182 -14.78 -7.54 -10.72
C SER A 182 -14.54 -8.95 -11.25
N ALA A 183 -14.77 -9.19 -12.55
CA ALA A 183 -14.48 -10.49 -13.17
C ALA A 183 -12.98 -10.82 -13.22
N SER A 184 -12.14 -9.83 -13.56
CA SER A 184 -10.68 -10.01 -13.63
C SER A 184 -10.04 -10.15 -12.24
N ALA A 185 -10.53 -9.44 -11.22
CA ALA A 185 -10.05 -9.57 -9.85
C ALA A 185 -10.33 -10.94 -9.23
N ILE A 186 -11.44 -11.60 -9.61
CA ILE A 186 -11.74 -12.97 -9.17
C ILE A 186 -10.75 -14.00 -9.71
N ALA A 187 -10.04 -13.67 -10.81
CA ALA A 187 -9.03 -14.56 -11.37
C ALA A 187 -7.74 -14.60 -10.54
N ILE A 188 -7.47 -13.60 -9.70
CA ILE A 188 -6.24 -13.52 -8.89
C ILE A 188 -6.41 -14.33 -7.60
N GLU A 189 -5.62 -15.38 -7.47
CA GLU A 189 -5.64 -16.27 -6.31
C GLU A 189 -4.80 -15.73 -5.16
N ASN A 190 -3.59 -15.27 -5.48
CA ASN A 190 -2.57 -14.93 -4.49
C ASN A 190 -1.57 -13.94 -5.10
N VAL A 191 -1.14 -12.96 -4.31
CA VAL A 191 -0.09 -12.01 -4.69
C VAL A 191 1.05 -12.11 -3.69
N THR A 192 2.24 -12.49 -4.15
CA THR A 192 3.44 -12.58 -3.31
C THR A 192 4.47 -11.54 -3.69
N ILE A 193 5.07 -10.93 -2.66
CA ILE A 193 6.22 -10.04 -2.78
C ILE A 193 7.45 -10.87 -2.42
N GLU A 194 8.43 -10.97 -3.30
CA GLU A 194 9.61 -11.80 -3.13
C GLU A 194 10.87 -10.98 -3.40
N GLU A 195 12.00 -11.41 -2.84
CA GLU A 195 13.29 -10.87 -3.24
C GLU A 195 13.61 -11.37 -4.65
N GLY A 196 13.80 -10.44 -5.59
CA GLY A 196 14.09 -10.78 -6.97
C GLY A 196 15.59 -10.99 -7.23
N GLU A 197 15.91 -11.67 -8.33
CA GLU A 197 17.30 -11.93 -8.75
C GLU A 197 17.94 -10.69 -9.39
N ASP A 198 17.33 -10.17 -10.46
CA ASP A 198 17.85 -9.01 -11.21
C ASP A 198 17.40 -7.67 -10.62
N LYS A 199 16.10 -7.54 -10.36
CA LYS A 199 15.50 -6.39 -9.68
C LYS A 199 15.28 -6.73 -8.20
N PRO A 200 15.39 -5.77 -7.26
CA PRO A 200 15.18 -6.02 -5.83
C PRO A 200 13.88 -6.76 -5.51
N ILE A 201 12.77 -6.38 -6.14
CA ILE A 201 11.44 -6.94 -5.86
C ILE A 201 10.95 -7.74 -7.06
N THR A 202 10.50 -8.96 -6.80
CA THR A 202 9.63 -9.73 -7.71
C THR A 202 8.23 -9.79 -7.12
N ILE A 203 7.22 -9.38 -7.90
CA ILE A 203 5.80 -9.51 -7.57
C ILE A 203 5.27 -10.70 -8.38
N SER A 204 4.98 -11.81 -7.70
CA SER A 204 4.46 -13.02 -8.31
C SER A 204 2.95 -13.11 -8.08
N ILE A 205 2.19 -13.21 -9.17
CA ILE A 205 0.73 -13.20 -9.17
C ILE A 205 0.22 -14.56 -9.65
N GLU A 206 -0.40 -15.32 -8.77
CA GLU A 206 -1.05 -16.58 -9.12
C GLU A 206 -2.47 -16.32 -9.60
N MET A 207 -2.86 -16.89 -10.74
CA MET A 207 -4.20 -16.71 -11.29
C MET A 207 -4.80 -18.00 -11.85
N THR A 208 -6.13 -18.10 -11.76
CA THR A 208 -6.88 -19.27 -12.28
C THR A 208 -7.13 -19.23 -13.77
N ASN A 209 -7.03 -18.06 -14.40
CA ASN A 209 -7.25 -17.89 -15.82
C ASN A 209 -6.67 -16.54 -16.31
N PRO A 210 -6.49 -16.36 -17.63
CA PRO A 210 -5.89 -15.15 -18.19
C PRO A 210 -6.65 -13.83 -17.97
N ALA A 211 -7.91 -13.84 -17.51
CA ALA A 211 -8.63 -12.59 -17.24
C ALA A 211 -7.95 -11.73 -16.17
N GLY A 212 -7.15 -12.35 -15.28
CA GLY A 212 -6.37 -11.65 -14.24
C GLY A 212 -5.32 -10.70 -14.81
N ILE A 213 -4.81 -10.93 -16.02
CA ILE A 213 -3.85 -10.06 -16.71
C ILE A 213 -4.37 -8.62 -16.80
N PHE A 214 -5.68 -8.44 -17.00
CA PHE A 214 -6.28 -7.12 -17.08
C PHE A 214 -6.14 -6.31 -15.78
N GLN A 215 -6.19 -6.96 -14.61
CA GLN A 215 -5.92 -6.30 -13.32
C GLN A 215 -4.44 -5.92 -13.20
N VAL A 216 -3.55 -6.82 -13.61
CA VAL A 216 -2.10 -6.54 -13.59
C VAL A 216 -1.79 -5.31 -14.42
N ASP A 217 -2.27 -5.23 -15.66
CA ASP A 217 -1.98 -4.08 -16.53
C ASP A 217 -2.64 -2.78 -16.04
N ASN A 218 -3.94 -2.81 -15.72
CA ASN A 218 -4.71 -1.58 -15.48
C ASN A 218 -4.66 -1.06 -14.04
N LEU A 219 -4.42 -1.94 -13.06
CA LEU A 219 -4.31 -1.54 -11.65
C LEU A 219 -2.85 -1.46 -11.23
N LEU A 220 -2.11 -2.56 -11.35
CA LEU A 220 -0.73 -2.63 -10.88
C LEU A 220 0.21 -1.85 -11.80
N GLY A 221 0.13 -2.06 -13.11
CA GLY A 221 0.93 -1.36 -14.11
C GLY A 221 0.79 0.15 -13.99
N ALA A 222 -0.45 0.65 -13.89
CA ALA A 222 -0.72 2.09 -13.69
C ALA A 222 -0.19 2.66 -12.36
N LYS A 223 0.03 1.82 -11.35
CA LYS A 223 0.56 2.22 -10.04
C LYS A 223 2.07 2.10 -9.97
N ILE A 224 2.65 1.14 -10.68
CA ILE A 224 4.09 1.05 -10.91
C ILE A 224 4.52 2.23 -11.76
N GLU A 225 3.88 2.48 -12.91
CA GLU A 225 4.21 3.60 -13.79
C GLU A 225 4.10 4.95 -13.06
N GLY A 226 5.19 5.72 -13.07
CA GLY A 226 5.33 6.97 -12.34
C GLY A 226 5.34 6.81 -10.82
N SER A 227 5.78 5.68 -10.27
CA SER A 227 6.07 5.46 -8.85
C SER A 227 7.47 5.89 -8.43
N GLY A 228 8.40 6.03 -9.39
CA GLY A 228 9.81 6.30 -9.12
C GLY A 228 10.61 5.07 -8.64
N ILE A 229 9.97 3.91 -8.54
CA ILE A 229 10.59 2.63 -8.14
C ILE A 229 10.41 1.51 -9.18
N GLU A 230 9.98 1.83 -10.40
CA GLU A 230 9.69 0.90 -11.51
C GLU A 230 10.92 0.07 -11.89
N GLN A 231 12.09 0.72 -11.87
CA GLN A 231 13.38 0.09 -12.11
C GLN A 231 13.72 -1.01 -11.09
N TYR A 232 13.06 -1.03 -9.93
CA TYR A 232 13.30 -1.99 -8.86
C TYR A 232 12.27 -3.13 -8.79
N ILE A 233 11.25 -3.12 -9.65
CA ILE A 233 10.15 -4.08 -9.61
C ILE A 233 10.10 -4.93 -10.88
N HIS A 234 10.12 -6.25 -10.70
CA HIS A 234 9.76 -7.23 -11.72
C HIS A 234 8.37 -7.81 -11.39
N VAL A 235 7.54 -8.02 -12.41
CA VAL A 235 6.20 -8.60 -12.23
C VAL A 235 6.06 -9.84 -13.10
N GLU A 236 5.66 -10.95 -12.48
CA GLU A 236 5.34 -12.20 -13.16
C GLU A 236 3.94 -12.68 -12.77
N ALA A 237 3.26 -13.34 -13.71
CA ALA A 237 2.02 -14.05 -13.48
C ALA A 237 2.18 -15.55 -13.76
N ARG A 238 1.62 -16.37 -12.88
CA ARG A 238 1.52 -17.83 -13.02
C ARG A 238 0.06 -18.20 -13.22
N ILE A 239 -0.28 -18.60 -14.45
CA ILE A 239 -1.64 -18.93 -14.87
C ILE A 239 -1.83 -20.44 -14.83
N LYS A 240 -2.76 -20.92 -14.01
CA LYS A 240 -3.10 -22.35 -13.94
C LYS A 240 -4.16 -22.70 -14.98
N GLU A 241 -3.77 -23.37 -16.06
CA GLU A 241 -4.66 -23.86 -17.11
C GLU A 241 -4.74 -25.39 -17.05
N GLY A 242 -5.67 -25.92 -16.23
CA GLY A 242 -5.75 -27.36 -15.96
C GLY A 242 -4.57 -27.85 -15.12
N ASP A 243 -3.75 -28.74 -15.70
CA ASP A 243 -2.52 -29.27 -15.08
C ASP A 243 -1.25 -28.50 -15.50
N GLU A 244 -1.36 -27.57 -16.46
CA GLU A 244 -0.24 -26.76 -16.93
C GLU A 244 -0.17 -25.41 -16.20
N ILE A 245 1.06 -24.92 -15.96
CA ILE A 245 1.33 -23.57 -15.43
C ILE A 245 2.01 -22.78 -16.52
N ARG A 246 1.35 -21.72 -16.99
CA ARG A 246 1.92 -20.74 -17.92
C ARG A 246 2.47 -19.56 -17.13
N VAL A 247 3.73 -19.21 -17.37
CA VAL A 247 4.36 -18.01 -16.79
C VAL A 247 4.32 -16.87 -17.81
N VAL A 248 3.92 -15.68 -17.37
CA VAL A 248 3.90 -14.45 -18.16
C VAL A 248 4.69 -13.38 -17.41
N ASN A 249 5.70 -12.81 -18.07
CA ASN A 249 6.45 -11.67 -17.54
C ASN A 249 5.86 -10.38 -18.10
N PHE A 250 5.79 -9.34 -17.28
CA PHE A 250 5.29 -8.03 -17.68
C PHE A 250 6.45 -7.03 -17.83
N ASP A 251 6.43 -6.28 -18.93
CA ASP A 251 7.30 -5.14 -19.17
C ASP A 251 6.56 -3.87 -18.73
N LEU A 252 6.61 -3.57 -17.43
CA LEU A 252 5.98 -2.40 -16.77
C LEU A 252 7.00 -1.34 -16.37
#